data_AF-A0A1J8PNW8-F1
#
_entry.id   AF-A0A1J8PNW8-F1
#
_cell.length_a   1.000
_cell.length_b   1.000
_cell.length_c   1.000
_cell.angle_alpha   90.00
_cell.angle_beta   90.00
_cell.angle_gamma   90.00
#
_symmetry.space_group_name_H-M   'P 1'
#
loop_
_entity.id
_entity.type
_entity.pdbx_description
1 polymer ?
#
loop_
_entity_poly.entity_id
_entity_poly.type
_entity_poly.pdbx_seq_one_letter_code
_entity_poly.pdbx_strand_id
1 'polypeptide(L)'
;MHLRQDLPVIGARISLPSGHVGTVKFVGPVDGTTGLWLGVEWDDPSRGKHDGIKDGKRYFECRIPNSGSFIRPSPSISYGCSFLQALNDKYVEAAHGDGSRETIILGSSNGTIEVEAVDLDKIRGKLANLERLREVSLDGEKVSIGSEPGRILSICPIIRGLDLSATLLSNWDVVAMITAELPRLERLALNRNRLQPPPYQLRASPFPRLSEIQLNGTWTSWEEFTSIASFMPQLRTAELGYNGLRSLSNAKISAVLARIEVLNFDSNELGNWRDISEALEPCTSLQQLILSSNSVEEIYPLESYPSPLRSLKVLSLSSNKLRNSSDIDRLYEWCPQLETLRLANNPLTDASDLSRNARQQVIAKIPPLRVLDATAISARERSDSELYYLSLVAKTVPGRDEDRIKDHPQWIRLCTKHGRPDESTVDYDGRLSKYLIDVKVHRWAEHPGSHFTPELEEGLISSVSLRVLSTMKFGLFRLKVIKALGAGKGHRNRGATHVWLRMRDDTLAPLENDDQELGWWGIENGSHIVVYIAHQN
;
A
#
# COMPACT_ATOMS: atom_id res chain seq x y z
N MET A 1 28.65 -36.51 -35.86
CA MET A 1 28.55 -35.06 -36.11
C MET A 1 28.01 -34.42 -34.82
N HIS A 2 28.90 -33.97 -33.93
CA HIS A 2 28.49 -33.37 -32.66
C HIS A 2 27.88 -32.00 -32.95
N LEU A 3 26.59 -31.84 -32.68
CA LEU A 3 25.96 -30.53 -32.53
C LEU A 3 26.83 -29.74 -31.56
N ARG A 4 27.53 -28.72 -32.06
CA ARG A 4 28.04 -27.65 -31.19
C ARG A 4 26.80 -27.03 -30.58
N GLN A 5 26.45 -27.43 -29.36
CA GLN A 5 25.57 -26.63 -28.53
C GLN A 5 26.32 -25.33 -28.31
N ASP A 6 25.88 -24.26 -28.97
CA ASP A 6 26.38 -22.93 -28.71
C ASP A 6 26.23 -22.68 -27.21
N LEU A 7 27.37 -22.50 -26.55
CA LEU A 7 27.39 -22.32 -25.11
C LEU A 7 26.75 -20.98 -24.77
N PRO A 8 25.98 -20.91 -23.67
CA PRO A 8 25.36 -19.65 -23.28
C PRO A 8 26.44 -18.60 -23.00
N VAL A 9 26.13 -17.35 -23.36
CA VAL A 9 26.95 -16.20 -22.99
C VAL A 9 26.80 -15.96 -21.48
N ILE A 10 27.87 -15.54 -20.82
CA ILE A 10 27.81 -15.10 -19.41
C ILE A 10 26.81 -13.92 -19.31
N GLY A 11 25.91 -13.99 -18.33
CA GLY A 11 24.79 -13.07 -18.18
C GLY A 11 23.48 -13.57 -18.80
N ALA A 12 23.50 -14.61 -19.63
CA ALA A 12 22.28 -15.20 -20.16
C ALA A 12 21.39 -15.76 -19.04
N ARG A 13 20.08 -15.54 -19.16
CA ARG A 13 19.11 -16.16 -18.25
C ARG A 13 18.72 -17.53 -18.75
N ILE A 14 18.46 -18.44 -17.83
CA ILE A 14 18.04 -19.80 -18.12
C ILE A 14 16.82 -20.17 -17.30
N SER A 15 16.00 -21.09 -17.81
CA SER A 15 14.90 -21.71 -17.10
C SER A 15 15.04 -23.23 -17.13
N LEU A 16 14.90 -23.87 -15.98
CA LEU A 16 14.85 -25.33 -15.86
C LEU A 16 13.42 -25.85 -16.04
N PRO A 17 13.22 -27.14 -16.42
CA PRO A 17 11.89 -27.74 -16.50
C PRO A 17 11.11 -27.71 -15.17
N SER A 18 11.84 -27.65 -14.05
CA SER A 18 11.26 -27.51 -12.71
C SER A 18 10.81 -26.08 -12.38
N GLY A 19 10.85 -25.14 -13.34
CA GLY A 19 10.41 -23.75 -13.17
C GLY A 19 11.47 -22.82 -12.58
N HIS A 20 12.61 -23.33 -12.13
CA HIS A 20 13.66 -22.50 -11.54
C HIS A 20 14.39 -21.67 -12.61
N VAL A 21 14.50 -20.37 -12.36
CA VAL A 21 15.18 -19.40 -13.22
C VAL A 21 16.48 -18.96 -12.58
N GLY A 22 17.51 -18.75 -13.39
CA GLY A 22 18.79 -18.23 -12.93
C GLY A 22 19.58 -17.55 -14.04
N THR A 23 20.69 -16.94 -13.64
CA THR A 23 21.62 -16.21 -14.51
C THR A 23 22.93 -16.95 -14.60
N VAL A 24 23.42 -17.21 -15.82
CA VAL A 24 24.73 -17.83 -16.05
C VAL A 24 25.83 -16.86 -15.66
N LYS A 25 26.70 -17.25 -14.72
CA LYS A 25 27.85 -16.48 -14.24
C LYS A 25 29.20 -17.06 -14.68
N PHE A 26 29.23 -18.34 -15.02
CA PHE A 26 30.44 -19.04 -15.45
C PHE A 26 30.12 -20.10 -16.49
N VAL A 27 30.99 -20.23 -17.49
CA VAL A 27 30.93 -21.32 -18.47
C VAL A 27 32.34 -21.83 -18.68
N GLY A 28 32.62 -23.08 -18.31
CA GLY A 28 33.97 -23.60 -18.42
C GLY A 28 34.20 -24.93 -17.70
N PRO A 29 35.40 -25.49 -17.81
CA PRO A 29 35.83 -26.62 -17.00
C PRO A 29 36.01 -26.18 -15.53
N VAL A 30 35.78 -27.12 -14.62
CA VAL A 30 35.95 -26.90 -13.18
C VAL A 30 36.96 -27.92 -12.67
N ASP A 31 37.98 -27.46 -11.96
CA ASP A 31 39.08 -28.28 -11.45
C ASP A 31 38.54 -29.46 -10.63
N GLY A 32 39.19 -30.62 -10.76
CA GLY A 32 38.77 -31.87 -10.11
C GLY A 32 37.46 -32.45 -10.66
N THR A 33 36.90 -31.93 -11.76
CA THR A 33 35.77 -32.54 -12.47
C THR A 33 36.02 -32.66 -13.97
N THR A 34 35.42 -33.64 -14.60
CA THR A 34 35.48 -33.83 -16.06
C THR A 34 34.43 -32.98 -16.77
N GLY A 35 34.69 -32.54 -18.00
CA GLY A 35 33.69 -31.87 -18.85
C GLY A 35 33.34 -30.42 -18.47
N LEU A 36 32.36 -29.87 -19.17
CA LEU A 36 31.92 -28.49 -19.04
C LEU A 36 30.89 -28.31 -17.92
N TRP A 37 30.94 -27.14 -17.27
CA TRP A 37 29.99 -26.71 -16.25
C TRP A 37 29.48 -25.30 -16.52
N LEU A 38 28.24 -25.08 -16.12
CA LEU A 38 27.63 -23.76 -16.02
C LEU A 38 27.58 -23.39 -14.53
N GLY A 39 28.20 -22.27 -14.15
CA GLY A 39 27.94 -21.64 -12.87
C GLY A 39 26.72 -20.74 -13.02
N VAL A 40 25.70 -20.96 -12.20
CA VAL A 40 24.41 -20.26 -12.27
C VAL A 40 24.11 -19.64 -10.92
N GLU A 41 23.78 -18.35 -10.92
CA GLU A 41 23.15 -17.66 -9.79
C GLU A 41 21.64 -17.80 -9.91
N TRP A 42 20.98 -18.39 -8.90
CA TRP A 42 19.54 -18.57 -8.91
C TRP A 42 18.82 -17.31 -8.46
N ASP A 43 17.68 -17.04 -9.11
CA ASP A 43 16.78 -15.96 -8.69
C ASP A 43 16.20 -16.22 -7.30
N ASP A 44 15.93 -17.48 -6.96
CA ASP A 44 15.61 -17.95 -5.62
C ASP A 44 16.90 -18.39 -4.91
N PRO A 45 17.37 -17.65 -3.89
CA PRO A 45 18.59 -17.97 -3.18
C PRO A 45 18.56 -19.33 -2.47
N SER A 46 17.39 -19.82 -2.07
CA SER A 46 17.25 -21.08 -1.31
C SER A 46 17.69 -22.32 -2.10
N ARG A 47 17.68 -22.22 -3.44
CA ARG A 47 18.14 -23.27 -4.34
C ARG A 47 19.67 -23.35 -4.44
N GLY A 48 20.34 -22.25 -4.12
CA GLY A 48 21.79 -22.19 -4.21
C GLY A 48 22.47 -23.14 -3.23
N LYS A 49 23.71 -23.52 -3.57
CA LYS A 49 24.52 -24.47 -2.83
C LYS A 49 25.86 -23.87 -2.39
N HIS A 50 26.35 -22.88 -3.11
CA HIS A 50 27.66 -22.28 -2.91
C HIS A 50 27.73 -20.90 -3.57
N ASP A 51 28.75 -20.14 -3.23
CA ASP A 51 29.02 -18.83 -3.83
C ASP A 51 30.13 -18.90 -4.90
N GLY A 52 29.95 -19.78 -5.89
CA GLY A 52 30.91 -19.98 -6.99
C GLY A 52 32.34 -20.43 -6.63
N ILE A 53 32.60 -20.84 -5.37
CA ILE A 53 33.87 -21.45 -4.95
C ILE A 53 33.78 -22.97 -4.99
N LYS A 54 34.84 -23.63 -5.48
CA LYS A 54 35.05 -25.07 -5.34
C LYS A 54 36.51 -25.36 -5.03
N ASP A 55 36.76 -26.17 -4.00
CA ASP A 55 38.10 -26.57 -3.55
C ASP A 55 39.06 -25.38 -3.33
N GLY A 56 38.54 -24.29 -2.76
CA GLY A 56 39.30 -23.05 -2.51
C GLY A 56 39.50 -22.14 -3.73
N LYS A 57 39.14 -22.57 -4.94
CA LYS A 57 39.21 -21.77 -6.16
C LYS A 57 37.86 -21.11 -6.48
N ARG A 58 37.87 -19.79 -6.73
CA ARG A 58 36.68 -19.03 -7.12
C ARG A 58 36.52 -19.01 -8.65
N TYR A 59 35.33 -19.37 -9.12
CA TYR A 59 34.96 -19.38 -10.54
C TYR A 59 33.98 -18.25 -10.88
N PHE A 60 33.08 -17.93 -9.94
CA PHE A 60 32.16 -16.82 -10.04
C PHE A 60 31.77 -16.31 -8.65
N GLU A 61 31.03 -15.22 -8.61
CA GLU A 61 30.49 -14.61 -7.40
C GLU A 61 28.99 -14.37 -7.59
N CYS A 62 28.24 -14.54 -6.50
CA CYS A 62 26.82 -14.28 -6.48
C CYS A 62 26.55 -13.02 -5.66
N ARG A 63 25.58 -12.22 -6.10
CA ARG A 63 25.05 -11.06 -5.39
C ARG A 63 24.47 -11.45 -4.04
N ILE A 64 23.79 -12.60 -3.98
CA ILE A 64 23.28 -13.17 -2.72
C ILE A 64 24.18 -14.35 -2.34
N PRO A 65 24.83 -14.33 -1.15
CA PRO A 65 25.69 -15.42 -0.72
C PRO A 65 25.00 -16.78 -0.81
N ASN A 66 25.73 -17.78 -1.29
CA ASN A 66 25.28 -19.15 -1.47
C ASN A 66 24.14 -19.36 -2.48
N SER A 67 23.70 -18.35 -3.23
CA SER A 67 22.66 -18.50 -4.27
C SER A 67 23.15 -19.20 -5.56
N GLY A 68 24.43 -19.56 -5.64
CA GLY A 68 25.04 -20.16 -6.82
C GLY A 68 24.96 -21.69 -6.87
N SER A 69 25.04 -22.26 -8.07
CA SER A 69 25.25 -23.69 -8.29
C SER A 69 26.05 -23.97 -9.56
N PHE A 70 26.83 -25.04 -9.57
CA PHE A 70 27.34 -25.65 -10.79
C PHE A 70 26.33 -26.66 -11.35
N ILE A 71 25.93 -26.51 -12.60
CA ILE A 71 25.08 -27.45 -13.32
C ILE A 71 25.75 -27.88 -14.63
N ARG A 72 25.33 -29.05 -15.14
CA ARG A 72 25.76 -29.51 -16.47
C ARG A 72 24.91 -28.84 -17.54
N PRO A 73 25.51 -28.41 -18.67
CA PRO A 73 24.74 -28.13 -19.87
C PRO A 73 23.86 -29.35 -20.22
N SER A 74 22.58 -29.10 -20.49
CA SER A 74 21.62 -30.15 -20.83
C SER A 74 20.62 -29.62 -21.84
N PRO A 75 20.13 -30.44 -22.79
CA PRO A 75 19.03 -30.07 -23.67
C PRO A 75 17.75 -29.66 -22.93
N SER A 76 17.60 -30.07 -21.66
CA SER A 76 16.46 -29.71 -20.83
C SER A 76 16.48 -28.25 -20.34
N ILE A 77 17.62 -27.57 -20.44
CA ILE A 77 17.74 -26.16 -20.06
C ILE A 77 17.17 -25.30 -21.18
N SER A 78 16.20 -24.45 -20.85
CA SER A 78 15.69 -23.45 -21.77
C SER A 78 16.52 -22.17 -21.68
N TYR A 79 17.02 -21.71 -22.83
CA TYR A 79 17.71 -20.42 -23.01
C TYR A 79 16.77 -19.32 -23.52
N GLY A 80 15.46 -19.62 -23.50
CA GLY A 80 14.40 -18.73 -23.94
C GLY A 80 14.04 -18.83 -25.43
N CYS A 81 13.11 -17.97 -25.82
CA CYS A 81 12.53 -17.87 -27.15
C CYS A 81 12.39 -16.40 -27.59
N SER A 82 12.00 -16.20 -28.85
CA SER A 82 11.73 -14.86 -29.37
C SER A 82 10.42 -14.30 -28.84
N PHE A 83 10.32 -12.97 -28.80
CA PHE A 83 9.08 -12.27 -28.46
C PHE A 83 7.86 -12.80 -29.24
N LEU A 84 7.98 -12.94 -30.56
CA LEU A 84 6.88 -13.41 -31.40
C LEU A 84 6.52 -14.87 -31.17
N GLN A 85 7.50 -15.72 -30.85
CA GLN A 85 7.22 -17.11 -30.48
C GLN A 85 6.40 -17.14 -29.20
N ALA A 86 6.84 -16.46 -28.14
CA ALA A 86 6.09 -16.39 -26.89
C ALA A 86 4.68 -15.80 -27.06
N LEU A 87 4.55 -14.77 -27.90
CA LEU A 87 3.25 -14.18 -28.23
C LEU A 87 2.34 -15.18 -28.94
N ASN A 88 2.87 -15.91 -29.93
CA ASN A 88 2.10 -16.92 -30.65
C ASN A 88 1.70 -18.08 -29.75
N ASP A 89 2.63 -18.61 -28.96
CA ASP A 89 2.38 -19.72 -28.04
C ASP A 89 1.28 -19.35 -27.03
N LYS A 90 1.32 -18.13 -26.49
CA LYS A 90 0.36 -17.67 -25.47
C LYS A 90 -1.00 -17.26 -26.02
N TYR A 91 -1.05 -16.50 -27.12
CA TYR A 91 -2.31 -15.93 -27.62
C TYR A 91 -2.92 -16.71 -28.79
N VAL A 92 -2.11 -17.49 -29.50
CA VAL A 92 -2.58 -18.33 -30.60
C VAL A 92 -2.68 -19.77 -30.12
N GLU A 93 -1.60 -20.43 -29.68
CA GLU A 93 -1.61 -21.88 -29.39
C GLU A 93 -2.35 -22.24 -28.10
N ALA A 94 -2.15 -21.52 -27.00
CA ALA A 94 -2.83 -21.82 -25.72
C ALA A 94 -4.36 -21.65 -25.80
N ALA A 95 -4.86 -20.84 -26.75
CA ALA A 95 -6.28 -20.73 -27.05
C ALA A 95 -6.86 -21.93 -27.84
N HIS A 96 -6.04 -22.90 -28.24
CA HIS A 96 -6.42 -24.14 -28.93
C HIS A 96 -6.35 -25.39 -28.04
N GLY A 97 -6.46 -25.25 -26.70
CA GLY A 97 -6.39 -26.38 -25.76
C GLY A 97 -7.10 -27.66 -26.26
N ASP A 98 -6.27 -28.68 -26.50
CA ASP A 98 -6.54 -30.12 -26.66
C ASP A 98 -7.95 -30.57 -27.13
N GLY A 99 -8.05 -30.99 -28.40
CA GLY A 99 -9.02 -32.00 -28.82
C GLY A 99 -10.38 -31.53 -29.37
N SER A 100 -10.39 -30.95 -30.56
CA SER A 100 -11.40 -31.36 -31.56
C SER A 100 -10.82 -31.27 -32.96
N ARG A 101 -10.47 -32.45 -33.51
CA ARG A 101 -10.49 -32.64 -34.96
C ARG A 101 -11.91 -32.34 -35.41
N GLU A 102 -12.12 -31.20 -36.06
CA GLU A 102 -13.38 -30.93 -36.75
C GLU A 102 -13.41 -31.77 -38.03
N THR A 103 -13.84 -33.03 -37.92
CA THR A 103 -14.36 -33.77 -39.08
C THR A 103 -15.79 -33.33 -39.29
N ILE A 104 -16.02 -32.47 -40.28
CA ILE A 104 -17.37 -32.13 -40.73
C ILE A 104 -17.81 -33.22 -41.69
N ILE A 105 -18.72 -34.08 -41.22
CA ILE A 105 -19.47 -35.00 -42.08
C ILE A 105 -20.63 -34.23 -42.70
N LEU A 106 -20.54 -33.93 -44.00
CA LEU A 106 -21.66 -33.40 -44.78
C LEU A 106 -22.49 -34.58 -45.31
N GLY A 107 -23.61 -34.85 -44.65
CA GLY A 107 -24.63 -35.77 -45.14
C GLY A 107 -25.68 -35.06 -45.98
N SER A 108 -25.65 -35.28 -47.29
CA SER A 108 -26.86 -35.26 -48.12
C SER A 108 -27.07 -36.66 -48.70
N SER A 109 -28.33 -36.97 -48.99
CA SER A 109 -28.97 -38.27 -49.30
C SER A 109 -28.23 -39.37 -50.09
N ASN A 110 -27.01 -39.18 -50.61
CA ASN A 110 -26.26 -40.18 -51.39
C ASN A 110 -24.79 -40.44 -50.96
N GLY A 111 -24.36 -40.08 -49.74
CA GLY A 111 -23.10 -40.60 -49.16
C GLY A 111 -22.16 -39.57 -48.53
N THR A 112 -21.38 -40.03 -47.56
CA THR A 112 -20.47 -39.26 -46.69
C THR A 112 -19.15 -38.97 -47.40
N ILE A 113 -18.74 -37.70 -47.49
CA ILE A 113 -17.38 -37.32 -47.93
C ILE A 113 -16.73 -36.47 -46.82
N GLU A 114 -15.60 -36.93 -46.30
CA GLU A 114 -14.71 -36.17 -45.43
C GLU A 114 -13.71 -35.39 -46.29
N VAL A 115 -13.58 -34.08 -46.04
CA VAL A 115 -12.56 -33.24 -46.69
C VAL A 115 -11.78 -32.49 -45.62
N GLU A 116 -10.47 -32.71 -45.56
CA GLU A 116 -9.55 -31.90 -44.78
C GLU A 116 -9.34 -30.54 -45.45
N ALA A 117 -9.80 -29.46 -44.81
CA ALA A 117 -9.40 -28.11 -45.14
C ALA A 117 -8.14 -27.76 -44.33
N VAL A 118 -7.05 -27.44 -45.04
CA VAL A 118 -5.79 -26.99 -44.44
C VAL A 118 -6.00 -25.61 -43.80
N ASP A 119 -5.74 -25.54 -42.50
CA ASP A 119 -6.10 -24.51 -41.52
C ASP A 119 -5.36 -23.14 -41.67
N LEU A 120 -5.37 -22.53 -42.85
CA LEU A 120 -4.78 -21.18 -43.04
C LEU A 120 -5.71 -20.03 -42.61
N ASP A 121 -7.03 -20.23 -42.66
CA ASP A 121 -8.00 -19.17 -42.35
C ASP A 121 -8.22 -18.97 -40.84
N LYS A 122 -8.09 -20.02 -40.01
CA LYS A 122 -8.10 -19.88 -38.54
C LYS A 122 -6.88 -19.08 -38.04
N ILE A 123 -5.72 -19.30 -38.66
CA ILE A 123 -4.48 -18.56 -38.36
C ILE A 123 -4.63 -17.09 -38.72
N ARG A 124 -5.17 -16.78 -39.92
CA ARG A 124 -5.45 -15.40 -40.36
C ARG A 124 -6.48 -14.67 -39.48
N GLY A 125 -7.57 -15.34 -39.09
CA GLY A 125 -8.57 -14.77 -38.20
C GLY A 125 -8.04 -14.45 -36.79
N LYS A 126 -7.10 -15.25 -36.28
CA LYS A 126 -6.47 -15.05 -34.97
C LYS A 126 -5.36 -13.99 -35.02
N LEU A 127 -4.55 -13.94 -36.07
CA LEU A 127 -3.58 -12.87 -36.33
C LEU A 127 -4.27 -11.50 -36.45
N ALA A 128 -5.45 -11.43 -37.08
CA ALA A 128 -6.26 -10.21 -37.13
C ALA A 128 -6.69 -9.70 -35.74
N ASN A 129 -6.74 -10.56 -34.73
CA ASN A 129 -7.02 -10.16 -33.35
C ASN A 129 -5.78 -9.57 -32.66
N LEU A 130 -4.58 -10.08 -32.98
CA LEU A 130 -3.31 -9.54 -32.46
C LEU A 130 -3.08 -8.09 -32.90
N GLU A 131 -3.49 -7.74 -34.12
CA GLU A 131 -3.39 -6.36 -34.62
C GLU A 131 -4.20 -5.34 -33.81
N ARG A 132 -5.19 -5.82 -33.04
CA ARG A 132 -6.09 -4.99 -32.21
C ARG A 132 -5.67 -4.95 -30.74
N LEU A 133 -4.66 -5.73 -30.33
CA LEU A 133 -4.19 -5.78 -28.95
C LEU A 133 -3.49 -4.47 -28.57
N ARG A 134 -3.98 -3.88 -27.47
CA ARG A 134 -3.39 -2.67 -26.86
C ARG A 134 -2.56 -3.00 -25.63
N GLU A 135 -2.94 -4.04 -24.91
CA GLU A 135 -2.25 -4.53 -23.73
C GLU A 135 -1.84 -5.97 -23.99
N VAL A 136 -0.57 -6.27 -23.79
CA VAL A 136 -0.02 -7.61 -23.96
C VAL A 136 0.76 -7.95 -22.71
N SER A 137 0.41 -9.06 -22.06
CA SER A 137 1.23 -9.63 -20.99
C SER A 137 1.83 -10.96 -21.45
N LEU A 138 3.15 -11.02 -21.38
CA LEU A 138 4.00 -12.20 -21.52
C LEU A 138 4.72 -12.48 -20.19
N ASP A 139 4.09 -12.14 -19.06
CA ASP A 139 4.61 -12.46 -17.73
C ASP A 139 4.87 -13.96 -17.59
N GLY A 140 6.06 -14.29 -17.10
CA GLY A 140 6.54 -15.66 -16.90
C GLY A 140 6.91 -16.42 -18.18
N GLU A 141 6.71 -15.82 -19.36
CA GLU A 141 7.11 -16.43 -20.63
C GLU A 141 8.62 -16.39 -20.82
N LYS A 142 9.15 -17.32 -21.60
CA LYS A 142 10.61 -17.51 -21.72
C LYS A 142 11.26 -16.56 -22.72
N VAL A 143 10.77 -15.33 -22.86
CA VAL A 143 11.32 -14.35 -23.82
C VAL A 143 12.76 -14.01 -23.45
N SER A 144 13.71 -14.23 -24.35
CA SER A 144 15.13 -13.88 -24.15
C SER A 144 15.73 -13.10 -25.31
N ILE A 145 15.14 -13.19 -26.50
CA ILE A 145 15.61 -12.52 -27.72
C ILE A 145 14.49 -11.73 -28.38
N GLY A 146 14.89 -10.74 -29.17
CA GLY A 146 13.98 -9.96 -30.01
C GLY A 146 13.43 -10.78 -31.18
N SER A 147 12.91 -10.11 -32.18
CA SER A 147 12.49 -10.72 -33.44
C SER A 147 13.11 -9.97 -34.63
N GLU A 148 13.01 -10.55 -35.82
CA GLU A 148 13.48 -9.90 -37.05
C GLU A 148 12.85 -8.51 -37.22
N PRO A 149 13.64 -7.48 -37.54
CA PRO A 149 13.18 -6.11 -37.68
C PRO A 149 11.90 -5.97 -38.54
N GLY A 150 10.89 -5.31 -37.99
CA GLY A 150 9.62 -4.97 -38.63
C GLY A 150 8.52 -6.03 -38.50
N ARG A 151 8.83 -7.23 -37.98
CA ARG A 151 7.84 -8.29 -37.79
C ARG A 151 6.91 -8.00 -36.63
N ILE A 152 7.41 -7.46 -35.51
CA ILE A 152 6.59 -7.11 -34.34
C ILE A 152 5.62 -6.00 -34.72
N LEU A 153 6.10 -4.97 -35.42
CA LEU A 153 5.26 -3.88 -35.90
C LEU A 153 4.14 -4.38 -36.83
N SER A 154 4.43 -5.35 -37.70
CA SER A 154 3.43 -5.89 -38.64
C SER A 154 2.31 -6.69 -37.96
N ILE A 155 2.62 -7.37 -36.85
CA ILE A 155 1.67 -8.24 -36.15
C ILE A 155 0.92 -7.47 -35.06
N CYS A 156 1.58 -6.52 -34.38
CA CYS A 156 1.06 -5.83 -33.22
C CYS A 156 1.32 -4.30 -33.25
N PRO A 157 0.72 -3.55 -34.20
CA PRO A 157 1.07 -2.15 -34.43
C PRO A 157 0.56 -1.16 -33.37
N ILE A 158 -0.39 -1.56 -32.51
CA ILE A 158 -1.09 -0.64 -31.60
C ILE A 158 -0.90 -0.92 -30.10
N ILE A 159 0.06 -1.76 -29.73
CA ILE A 159 0.39 -2.03 -28.32
C ILE A 159 0.76 -0.72 -27.62
N ARG A 160 0.16 -0.50 -26.46
CA ARG A 160 0.37 0.61 -25.53
C ARG A 160 0.94 0.16 -24.20
N GLY A 161 0.53 -1.00 -23.70
CA GLY A 161 1.12 -1.63 -22.53
C GLY A 161 1.70 -2.99 -22.85
N LEU A 162 2.95 -3.19 -22.45
CA LEU A 162 3.66 -4.45 -22.61
C LEU A 162 4.22 -4.89 -21.26
N ASP A 163 3.85 -6.10 -20.86
CA ASP A 163 4.37 -6.74 -19.67
C ASP A 163 5.25 -7.93 -20.06
N LEU A 164 6.54 -7.78 -19.77
CA LEU A 164 7.62 -8.75 -19.96
C LEU A 164 8.22 -9.15 -18.61
N SER A 165 7.40 -9.11 -17.55
CA SER A 165 7.81 -9.49 -16.20
C SER A 165 8.21 -10.98 -16.13
N ALA A 166 9.16 -11.30 -15.25
CA ALA A 166 9.65 -12.65 -15.01
C ALA A 166 10.05 -13.44 -16.28
N THR A 167 10.50 -12.74 -17.32
CA THR A 167 11.01 -13.35 -18.55
C THR A 167 12.50 -13.67 -18.46
N LEU A 168 13.10 -14.16 -19.54
CA LEU A 168 14.53 -14.50 -19.62
C LEU A 168 15.38 -13.36 -20.22
N LEU A 169 14.89 -12.12 -20.14
CA LEU A 169 15.61 -10.93 -20.60
C LEU A 169 16.81 -10.63 -19.69
N SER A 170 18.00 -10.58 -20.27
CA SER A 170 19.26 -10.28 -19.56
C SER A 170 19.86 -8.93 -19.87
N ASN A 171 19.40 -8.22 -20.91
CA ASN A 171 20.03 -6.99 -21.38
C ASN A 171 19.01 -6.02 -21.98
N TRP A 172 19.36 -4.73 -21.95
CA TRP A 172 18.54 -3.65 -22.49
C TRP A 172 18.53 -3.58 -24.01
N ASP A 173 19.50 -4.17 -24.71
CA ASP A 173 19.51 -4.20 -26.18
C ASP A 173 18.32 -4.98 -26.73
N VAL A 174 18.00 -6.14 -26.14
CA VAL A 174 16.81 -6.93 -26.51
C VAL A 174 15.54 -6.16 -26.22
N VAL A 175 15.45 -5.50 -25.06
CA VAL A 175 14.31 -4.65 -24.71
C VAL A 175 14.16 -3.51 -25.73
N ALA A 176 15.26 -2.86 -26.10
CA ALA A 176 15.28 -1.79 -27.10
C ALA A 176 14.85 -2.30 -28.49
N MET A 177 15.29 -3.49 -28.91
CA MET A 177 14.87 -4.10 -30.18
C MET A 177 13.36 -4.35 -30.21
N ILE A 178 12.78 -4.90 -29.15
CA ILE A 178 11.34 -5.17 -29.07
C ILE A 178 10.53 -3.86 -29.06
N THR A 179 10.93 -2.91 -28.21
CA THR A 179 10.19 -1.66 -28.00
C THR A 179 10.33 -0.67 -29.15
N ALA A 180 11.43 -0.68 -29.90
CA ALA A 180 11.61 0.14 -31.10
C ALA A 180 10.56 -0.18 -32.19
N GLU A 181 10.03 -1.41 -32.21
CA GLU A 181 8.95 -1.81 -33.11
C GLU A 181 7.54 -1.49 -32.60
N LEU A 182 7.42 -0.90 -31.40
CA LEU A 182 6.15 -0.58 -30.75
C LEU A 182 6.00 0.94 -30.59
N PRO A 183 5.67 1.69 -31.67
CA PRO A 183 5.71 3.15 -31.69
C PRO A 183 4.66 3.82 -30.80
N ARG A 184 3.69 3.07 -30.27
CA ARG A 184 2.62 3.54 -29.38
C ARG A 184 2.79 3.07 -27.93
N LEU A 185 3.91 2.44 -27.60
CA LEU A 185 4.14 1.92 -26.26
C LEU A 185 4.28 3.06 -25.24
N GLU A 186 3.43 3.02 -24.22
CA GLU A 186 3.31 3.99 -23.13
C GLU A 186 3.71 3.37 -21.78
N ARG A 187 3.43 2.08 -21.58
CA ARG A 187 3.71 1.35 -20.34
C ARG A 187 4.53 0.10 -20.60
N LEU A 188 5.60 -0.10 -19.83
CA LEU A 188 6.48 -1.25 -19.94
C LEU A 188 6.76 -1.84 -18.56
N ALA A 189 6.36 -3.09 -18.35
CA ALA A 189 6.70 -3.83 -17.15
C ALA A 189 7.81 -4.84 -17.46
N LEU A 190 8.88 -4.78 -16.67
CA LEU A 190 10.07 -5.63 -16.76
C LEU A 190 10.39 -6.26 -15.40
N ASN A 191 9.39 -6.35 -14.50
CA ASN A 191 9.56 -6.80 -13.13
C ASN A 191 10.23 -8.17 -13.09
N ARG A 192 11.05 -8.45 -12.06
CA ARG A 192 11.72 -9.76 -11.88
C ARG A 192 12.62 -10.20 -13.06
N ASN A 193 13.07 -9.25 -13.87
CA ASN A 193 14.18 -9.47 -14.81
C ASN A 193 15.55 -9.25 -14.16
N ARG A 194 16.62 -9.77 -14.78
CA ARG A 194 18.01 -9.57 -14.33
C ARG A 194 18.77 -8.84 -15.43
N LEU A 195 18.37 -7.59 -15.68
CA LEU A 195 18.90 -6.77 -16.76
C LEU A 195 20.28 -6.26 -16.38
N GLN A 196 21.28 -6.61 -17.17
CA GLN A 196 22.60 -6.00 -17.07
C GLN A 196 22.54 -4.55 -17.55
N PRO A 197 23.24 -3.62 -16.90
CA PRO A 197 23.31 -2.24 -17.36
C PRO A 197 23.88 -2.18 -18.78
N PRO A 198 23.38 -1.27 -19.63
CA PRO A 198 23.84 -1.17 -21.01
C PRO A 198 25.33 -0.77 -21.03
N PRO A 199 26.24 -1.55 -21.65
CA PRO A 199 27.67 -1.27 -21.67
C PRO A 199 28.05 -0.07 -22.58
N TYR A 200 27.16 0.31 -23.50
CA TYR A 200 27.31 1.44 -24.42
C TYR A 200 25.99 2.22 -24.53
N GLN A 201 26.02 3.45 -25.06
CA GLN A 201 24.81 4.17 -25.45
C GLN A 201 23.96 3.27 -26.35
N LEU A 202 22.69 3.05 -25.98
CA LEU A 202 21.74 2.35 -26.84
C LEU A 202 21.73 3.04 -28.20
N ARG A 203 21.91 2.28 -29.29
CA ARG A 203 22.13 2.82 -30.65
C ARG A 203 20.95 3.64 -31.20
N ALA A 204 19.79 3.57 -30.57
CA ALA A 204 18.58 4.32 -30.88
C ALA A 204 17.93 4.81 -29.58
N SER A 205 17.07 5.84 -29.64
CA SER A 205 16.15 6.20 -28.55
C SER A 205 14.94 5.27 -28.63
N PRO A 206 14.94 4.11 -27.95
CA PRO A 206 13.98 3.03 -28.22
C PRO A 206 12.63 3.29 -27.55
N PHE A 207 12.57 4.27 -26.65
CA PHE A 207 11.45 4.51 -25.75
C PHE A 207 10.82 5.90 -25.93
N PRO A 208 10.50 6.35 -27.16
CA PRO A 208 10.16 7.75 -27.43
C PRO A 208 8.86 8.21 -26.76
N ARG A 209 7.94 7.29 -26.47
CA ARG A 209 6.62 7.57 -25.88
C ARG A 209 6.39 6.91 -24.51
N LEU A 210 7.40 6.22 -23.99
CA LEU A 210 7.26 5.51 -22.74
C LEU A 210 7.04 6.51 -21.59
N SER A 211 5.89 6.39 -20.93
CA SER A 211 5.48 7.24 -19.81
C SER A 211 5.55 6.51 -18.46
N GLU A 212 5.49 5.19 -18.46
CA GLU A 212 5.55 4.36 -17.26
C GLU A 212 6.51 3.19 -17.46
N ILE A 213 7.38 2.98 -16.47
CA ILE A 213 8.25 1.81 -16.41
C ILE A 213 8.17 1.12 -15.05
N GLN A 214 8.07 -0.21 -15.07
CA GLN A 214 8.09 -1.02 -13.87
C GLN A 214 9.33 -1.93 -13.87
N LEU A 215 10.17 -1.76 -12.86
CA LEU A 215 11.42 -2.46 -12.65
C LEU A 215 11.45 -3.08 -11.24
N ASN A 216 10.30 -3.53 -10.75
CA ASN A 216 10.18 -4.10 -9.42
C ASN A 216 10.90 -5.43 -9.33
N GLY A 217 11.72 -5.61 -8.30
CA GLY A 217 12.45 -6.86 -8.08
C GLY A 217 13.41 -7.21 -9.20
N THR A 218 13.94 -6.22 -9.93
CA THR A 218 14.92 -6.39 -11.01
C THR A 218 16.36 -6.32 -10.55
N TRP A 219 16.57 -5.82 -9.32
CA TRP A 219 17.86 -5.53 -8.73
C TRP A 219 18.61 -4.32 -9.34
N THR A 220 17.91 -3.51 -10.12
CA THR A 220 18.44 -2.27 -10.71
C THR A 220 18.75 -1.23 -9.64
N SER A 221 19.95 -0.65 -9.70
CA SER A 221 20.37 0.45 -8.83
C SER A 221 19.78 1.79 -9.31
N TRP A 222 19.81 2.81 -8.46
CA TRP A 222 19.36 4.15 -8.85
C TRP A 222 20.26 4.78 -9.94
N GLU A 223 21.57 4.53 -9.91
CA GLU A 223 22.50 4.98 -10.96
C GLU A 223 22.19 4.32 -12.32
N GLU A 224 21.89 3.02 -12.32
CA GLU A 224 21.50 2.28 -13.52
C GLU A 224 20.17 2.79 -14.06
N PHE A 225 19.19 3.02 -13.17
CA PHE A 225 17.89 3.60 -13.54
C PHE A 225 18.05 4.99 -14.17
N THR A 226 18.80 5.89 -13.54
CA THR A 226 18.99 7.25 -14.08
C THR A 226 19.72 7.25 -15.42
N SER A 227 20.65 6.31 -15.62
CA SER A 227 21.33 6.09 -16.89
C SER A 227 20.34 5.64 -17.99
N ILE A 228 19.46 4.67 -17.70
CA ILE A 228 18.49 4.18 -18.71
C ILE A 228 17.32 5.15 -18.92
N ALA A 229 16.90 5.89 -17.90
CA ALA A 229 15.83 6.88 -17.98
C ALA A 229 16.16 7.99 -18.99
N SER A 230 17.45 8.26 -19.25
CA SER A 230 17.88 9.22 -20.28
C SER A 230 17.37 8.90 -21.69
N PHE A 231 17.02 7.64 -21.96
CA PHE A 231 16.45 7.20 -23.24
C PHE A 231 14.92 7.28 -23.30
N MET A 232 14.25 7.75 -22.24
CA MET A 232 12.79 7.76 -22.05
C MET A 232 12.26 9.20 -21.87
N PRO A 233 12.25 10.04 -22.91
CA PRO A 233 12.03 11.49 -22.76
C PRO A 233 10.63 11.90 -22.24
N GLN A 234 9.66 10.99 -22.21
CA GLN A 234 8.29 11.22 -21.74
C GLN A 234 7.96 10.50 -20.42
N LEU A 235 8.97 9.95 -19.74
CA LEU A 235 8.76 9.18 -18.51
C LEU A 235 8.15 10.05 -17.39
N ARG A 236 7.07 9.56 -16.78
CA ARG A 236 6.35 10.19 -15.66
C ARG A 236 6.29 9.30 -14.43
N THR A 237 6.18 7.99 -14.62
CA THR A 237 6.05 7.02 -13.54
C THR A 237 7.16 5.99 -13.61
N ALA A 238 7.85 5.77 -12.49
CA ALA A 238 8.83 4.70 -12.37
C ALA A 238 8.62 3.91 -11.08
N GLU A 239 8.54 2.58 -11.23
CA GLU A 239 8.47 1.65 -10.11
C GLU A 239 9.78 0.88 -9.96
N LEU A 240 10.40 1.02 -8.80
CA LEU A 240 11.70 0.48 -8.42
C LEU A 240 11.61 -0.22 -7.06
N GLY A 241 10.46 -0.83 -6.76
CA GLY A 241 10.25 -1.58 -5.54
C GLY A 241 11.03 -2.90 -5.50
N TYR A 242 11.25 -3.46 -4.32
CA TYR A 242 11.90 -4.78 -4.13
C TYR A 242 13.31 -4.91 -4.76
N ASN A 243 14.04 -3.81 -4.96
CA ASN A 243 15.36 -3.81 -5.60
C ASN A 243 16.53 -3.90 -4.61
N GLY A 244 16.26 -3.85 -3.30
CA GLY A 244 17.29 -3.86 -2.25
C GLY A 244 18.13 -2.59 -2.26
N LEU A 245 17.56 -1.45 -2.65
CA LEU A 245 18.25 -0.16 -2.67
C LEU A 245 18.56 0.29 -1.24
N ARG A 246 19.84 0.55 -0.96
CA ARG A 246 20.30 1.10 0.34
C ARG A 246 20.58 2.60 0.30
N SER A 247 20.87 3.11 -0.89
CA SER A 247 21.18 4.52 -1.15
C SER A 247 20.75 4.90 -2.56
N LEU A 248 20.42 6.17 -2.74
CA LEU A 248 20.13 6.81 -4.03
C LEU A 248 21.29 7.73 -4.50
N SER A 249 22.46 7.63 -3.88
CA SER A 249 23.65 8.41 -4.24
C SER A 249 24.19 8.06 -5.64
N ASN A 250 25.07 8.93 -6.16
CA ASN A 250 25.78 8.79 -7.45
C ASN A 250 24.88 8.80 -8.70
N ALA A 251 23.68 9.35 -8.57
CA ALA A 251 22.76 9.54 -9.68
C ALA A 251 23.36 10.42 -10.79
N LYS A 252 23.22 10.00 -12.06
CA LYS A 252 23.46 10.90 -13.18
C LYS A 252 22.27 11.84 -13.32
N ILE A 253 22.51 13.13 -13.14
CA ILE A 253 21.47 14.14 -13.33
C ILE A 253 21.06 14.13 -14.80
N SER A 254 19.78 13.86 -15.04
CA SER A 254 19.19 13.83 -16.38
C SER A 254 17.94 14.70 -16.41
N ALA A 255 17.74 15.42 -17.51
CA ALA A 255 16.58 16.29 -17.71
C ALA A 255 15.24 15.53 -17.63
N VAL A 256 15.27 14.21 -17.85
CA VAL A 256 14.07 13.35 -17.70
C VAL A 256 13.55 13.32 -16.26
N LEU A 257 14.44 13.41 -15.26
CA LEU A 257 14.07 13.31 -13.84
C LEU A 257 13.12 14.43 -13.44
N ALA A 258 13.28 15.62 -14.02
CA ALA A 258 12.42 16.77 -13.77
C ALA A 258 10.95 16.55 -14.21
N ARG A 259 10.68 15.55 -15.05
CA ARG A 259 9.32 15.20 -15.53
C ARG A 259 8.66 14.08 -14.75
N ILE A 260 9.41 13.38 -13.89
CA ILE A 260 8.88 12.28 -13.11
C ILE A 260 7.89 12.83 -12.08
N GLU A 261 6.69 12.27 -12.09
CA GLU A 261 5.57 12.62 -11.22
C GLU A 261 5.37 11.58 -10.11
N VAL A 262 5.69 10.32 -10.39
CA VAL A 262 5.48 9.20 -9.48
C VAL A 262 6.75 8.35 -9.37
N LEU A 263 7.28 8.22 -8.16
CA LEU A 263 8.36 7.30 -7.82
C LEU A 263 7.90 6.31 -6.77
N ASN A 264 8.13 5.03 -7.06
CA ASN A 264 7.87 3.96 -6.13
C ASN A 264 9.16 3.22 -5.77
N PHE A 265 9.56 3.32 -4.50
CA PHE A 265 10.69 2.62 -3.90
C PHE A 265 10.22 1.66 -2.79
N ASP A 266 8.99 1.12 -2.87
CA ASP A 266 8.46 0.19 -1.88
C ASP A 266 9.38 -1.01 -1.65
N SER A 267 9.46 -1.48 -0.40
CA SER A 267 10.19 -2.70 -0.05
C SER A 267 11.67 -2.66 -0.47
N ASN A 268 12.35 -1.56 -0.15
CA ASN A 268 13.80 -1.40 -0.28
C ASN A 268 14.45 -1.25 1.11
N GLU A 269 15.75 -0.94 1.16
CA GLU A 269 16.53 -0.78 2.38
C GLU A 269 16.95 0.69 2.59
N LEU A 270 16.17 1.65 2.08
CA LEU A 270 16.49 3.08 2.18
C LEU A 270 16.24 3.56 3.61
N GLY A 271 17.29 4.06 4.28
CA GLY A 271 17.18 4.58 5.64
C GLY A 271 17.55 6.04 5.81
N ASN A 272 18.38 6.57 4.92
CA ASN A 272 18.89 7.93 5.03
C ASN A 272 17.98 8.91 4.28
N TRP A 273 17.18 9.69 5.01
CA TRP A 273 16.29 10.70 4.43
C TRP A 273 17.04 11.77 3.63
N ARG A 274 18.23 12.19 4.09
CA ARG A 274 19.04 13.20 3.39
C ARG A 274 19.45 12.71 2.01
N ASP A 275 20.01 11.50 1.94
CA ASP A 275 20.40 10.85 0.68
C ASP A 275 19.22 10.75 -0.30
N ILE A 276 18.05 10.33 0.19
CA ILE A 276 16.83 10.29 -0.63
C ILE A 276 16.47 11.69 -1.13
N SER A 277 16.46 12.68 -0.25
CA SER A 277 16.02 14.04 -0.58
C SER A 277 16.96 14.75 -1.56
N GLU A 278 18.27 14.57 -1.43
CA GLU A 278 19.29 15.13 -2.33
C GLU A 278 19.23 14.44 -3.71
N ALA A 279 19.10 13.11 -3.74
CA ALA A 279 18.97 12.36 -4.99
C ALA A 279 17.69 12.72 -5.77
N LEU A 280 16.65 13.15 -5.07
CA LEU A 280 15.36 13.55 -5.66
C LEU A 280 15.25 15.06 -5.94
N GLU A 281 16.25 15.87 -5.61
CA GLU A 281 16.27 17.31 -5.93
C GLU A 281 16.01 17.62 -7.42
N PRO A 282 16.53 16.84 -8.40
CA PRO A 282 16.22 17.06 -9.81
C PRO A 282 14.75 16.80 -10.17
N CYS A 283 14.00 16.05 -9.35
CA CYS A 283 12.63 15.60 -9.63
C CYS A 283 11.59 16.67 -9.30
N THR A 284 11.68 17.83 -9.96
CA THR A 284 10.87 19.02 -9.67
C THR A 284 9.35 18.88 -9.90
N SER A 285 8.91 17.87 -10.66
CA SER A 285 7.49 17.58 -10.90
C SER A 285 6.95 16.45 -10.02
N LEU A 286 7.74 15.94 -9.07
CA LEU A 286 7.37 14.78 -8.25
C LEU A 286 6.15 15.10 -7.38
N GLN A 287 5.06 14.35 -7.56
CA GLN A 287 3.80 14.50 -6.82
C GLN A 287 3.55 13.33 -5.87
N GLN A 288 4.04 12.14 -6.21
CA GLN A 288 3.84 10.93 -5.42
C GLN A 288 5.15 10.18 -5.19
N LEU A 289 5.42 9.89 -3.92
CA LEU A 289 6.59 9.16 -3.47
C LEU A 289 6.16 8.02 -2.54
N ILE A 290 6.47 6.79 -2.94
CA ILE A 290 6.20 5.59 -2.15
C ILE A 290 7.52 5.08 -1.59
N LEU A 291 7.65 5.15 -0.27
CA LEU A 291 8.79 4.66 0.52
C LEU A 291 8.31 3.65 1.57
N SER A 292 7.24 2.91 1.27
CA SER A 292 6.70 1.92 2.20
C SER A 292 7.67 0.75 2.38
N SER A 293 7.67 0.12 3.54
CA SER A 293 8.53 -1.02 3.86
C SER A 293 10.02 -0.74 3.64
N ASN A 294 10.49 0.43 4.07
CA ASN A 294 11.90 0.84 4.04
C ASN A 294 12.46 0.93 5.47
N SER A 295 13.62 1.55 5.65
CA SER A 295 14.30 1.67 6.95
C SER A 295 14.48 3.13 7.39
N VAL A 296 13.58 4.04 6.99
CA VAL A 296 13.67 5.45 7.39
C VAL A 296 13.41 5.57 8.89
N GLU A 297 14.42 6.04 9.63
CA GLU A 297 14.43 6.12 11.10
C GLU A 297 14.11 7.53 11.63
N GLU A 298 14.58 8.56 10.93
CA GLU A 298 14.41 9.96 11.31
C GLU A 298 14.27 10.83 10.05
N ILE A 299 13.47 11.88 10.16
CA ILE A 299 13.41 12.94 9.15
C ILE A 299 14.33 14.06 9.62
N TYR A 300 15.37 14.38 8.84
CA TYR A 300 16.31 15.45 9.22
C TYR A 300 15.69 16.85 9.04
N PRO A 301 16.12 17.86 9.81
CA PRO A 301 15.73 19.25 9.59
C PRO A 301 16.08 19.74 8.18
N LEU A 302 15.23 20.60 7.61
CA LEU A 302 15.49 21.19 6.30
C LEU A 302 16.55 22.30 6.41
N GLU A 303 17.74 22.07 5.86
CA GLU A 303 18.84 23.05 5.88
C GLU A 303 18.83 24.00 4.68
N SER A 304 18.28 23.58 3.54
CA SER A 304 18.31 24.32 2.27
C SER A 304 16.90 24.60 1.74
N TYR A 305 16.65 25.85 1.36
CA TYR A 305 15.38 26.32 0.78
C TYR A 305 15.57 26.71 -0.69
N PRO A 306 14.60 26.43 -1.59
CA PRO A 306 13.32 25.75 -1.34
C PRO A 306 13.47 24.23 -1.18
N SER A 307 12.53 23.56 -0.51
CA SER A 307 12.60 22.11 -0.34
C SER A 307 12.58 21.36 -1.69
N PRO A 308 13.45 20.34 -1.85
CA PRO A 308 13.42 19.39 -2.96
C PRO A 308 12.04 18.75 -3.19
N LEU A 309 11.28 18.48 -2.12
CA LEU A 309 10.03 17.72 -2.16
C LEU A 309 8.77 18.62 -2.09
N ARG A 310 8.92 19.91 -2.40
CA ARG A 310 7.83 20.91 -2.26
C ARG A 310 6.56 20.62 -3.07
N SER A 311 6.69 19.91 -4.19
CA SER A 311 5.59 19.55 -5.10
C SER A 311 4.85 18.28 -4.66
N LEU A 312 5.34 17.61 -3.62
CA LEU A 312 4.83 16.32 -3.19
C LEU A 312 3.45 16.44 -2.55
N LYS A 313 2.49 15.67 -3.06
CA LYS A 313 1.10 15.59 -2.59
C LYS A 313 0.81 14.26 -1.90
N VAL A 314 1.49 13.18 -2.29
CA VAL A 314 1.27 11.84 -1.77
C VAL A 314 2.59 11.26 -1.29
N LEU A 315 2.67 10.93 0.00
CA LEU A 315 3.83 10.29 0.62
C LEU A 315 3.39 9.04 1.37
N SER A 316 3.99 7.89 1.03
CA SER A 316 3.76 6.65 1.76
C SER A 316 5.01 6.22 2.50
N LEU A 317 4.99 6.31 3.82
CA LEU A 317 6.06 5.92 4.74
C LEU A 317 5.63 4.77 5.67
N SER A 318 4.62 3.99 5.28
CA SER A 318 4.18 2.82 6.05
C SER A 318 5.30 1.81 6.27
N SER A 319 5.29 1.11 7.40
CA SER A 319 6.28 0.07 7.73
C SER A 319 7.73 0.59 7.68
N ASN A 320 7.97 1.79 8.21
CA ASN A 320 9.31 2.34 8.44
C ASN A 320 9.63 2.34 9.95
N LYS A 321 10.68 3.03 10.35
CA LYS A 321 11.18 3.04 11.73
C LYS A 321 11.06 4.40 12.41
N LEU A 322 10.18 5.27 11.92
CA LEU A 322 9.98 6.61 12.48
C LEU A 322 9.42 6.51 13.90
N ARG A 323 10.05 7.25 14.83
CA ARG A 323 9.72 7.16 16.27
C ARG A 323 9.20 8.47 16.86
N ASN A 324 9.63 9.61 16.33
CA ASN A 324 9.47 10.87 17.03
C ASN A 324 8.31 11.69 16.45
N SER A 325 7.60 12.40 17.32
CA SER A 325 6.55 13.33 16.89
C SER A 325 7.11 14.54 16.13
N SER A 326 8.40 14.88 16.35
CA SER A 326 9.12 15.93 15.63
C SER A 326 9.34 15.59 14.16
N ASP A 327 9.41 14.30 13.79
CA ASP A 327 9.53 13.86 12.40
C ASP A 327 8.33 14.35 11.57
N ILE A 328 7.14 14.44 12.18
CA ILE A 328 5.92 14.91 11.53
C ILE A 328 5.98 16.41 11.22
N ASP A 329 6.53 17.22 12.13
CA ASP A 329 6.70 18.66 11.89
C ASP A 329 7.71 18.88 10.75
N ARG A 330 8.82 18.13 10.78
CA ARG A 330 9.84 18.18 9.72
C ARG A 330 9.29 17.70 8.38
N LEU A 331 8.44 16.68 8.34
CA LEU A 331 7.76 16.25 7.11
C LEU A 331 6.97 17.39 6.46
N TYR A 332 6.31 18.24 7.27
CA TYR A 332 5.61 19.40 6.75
C TYR A 332 6.55 20.48 6.19
N GLU A 333 7.73 20.67 6.78
CA GLU A 333 8.78 21.56 6.22
C GLU A 333 9.27 21.07 4.86
N TRP A 334 9.49 19.75 4.72
CA TRP A 334 9.90 19.14 3.45
C TRP A 334 8.77 19.12 2.41
N CYS A 335 7.54 18.84 2.83
CA CYS A 335 6.40 18.62 1.94
C CYS A 335 5.21 19.54 2.31
N PRO A 336 5.31 20.86 2.07
CA PRO A 336 4.28 21.82 2.46
C PRO A 336 2.94 21.67 1.72
N GLN A 337 2.87 20.88 0.64
CA GLN A 337 1.66 20.62 -0.14
C GLN A 337 1.10 19.19 0.06
N LEU A 338 1.51 18.49 1.13
CA LEU A 338 1.17 17.09 1.34
C LEU A 338 -0.32 16.85 1.62
N GLU A 339 -1.02 16.20 0.69
CA GLU A 339 -2.45 15.90 0.80
C GLU A 339 -2.74 14.48 1.31
N THR A 340 -1.88 13.51 1.03
CA THR A 340 -2.04 12.12 1.44
C THR A 340 -0.78 11.61 2.11
N LEU A 341 -0.91 11.08 3.32
CA LEU A 341 0.18 10.51 4.09
C LEU A 341 -0.19 9.11 4.58
N ARG A 342 0.75 8.16 4.48
CA ARG A 342 0.64 6.84 5.13
C ARG A 342 1.80 6.65 6.09
N LEU A 343 1.50 6.34 7.34
CA LEU A 343 2.45 6.15 8.45
C LEU A 343 2.19 4.86 9.23
N ALA A 344 1.17 4.07 8.87
CA ALA A 344 0.87 2.79 9.52
C ALA A 344 2.13 1.90 9.70
N ASN A 345 2.17 1.13 10.80
CA ASN A 345 3.28 0.24 11.16
C ASN A 345 4.62 0.96 11.38
N ASN A 346 4.60 2.19 11.89
CA ASN A 346 5.81 2.84 12.40
C ASN A 346 5.81 2.79 13.93
N PRO A 347 6.98 2.77 14.59
CA PRO A 347 7.05 2.88 16.05
C PRO A 347 6.26 4.09 16.62
N LEU A 348 6.18 5.22 15.90
CA LEU A 348 5.37 6.37 16.31
C LEU A 348 3.86 6.08 16.35
N THR A 349 3.36 5.12 15.55
CA THR A 349 1.96 4.70 15.55
C THR A 349 1.69 3.58 16.55
N ASP A 350 2.68 2.72 16.78
CA ASP A 350 2.50 1.45 17.50
C ASP A 350 2.98 1.50 18.96
N ALA A 351 3.99 2.33 19.27
CA ALA A 351 4.71 2.28 20.54
C ALA A 351 5.08 3.67 21.08
N SER A 352 4.15 4.30 21.80
CA SER A 352 4.40 5.31 22.86
C SER A 352 3.07 5.92 23.34
N ASP A 353 3.07 6.76 24.37
CA ASP A 353 1.92 7.58 24.81
C ASP A 353 1.30 8.45 23.69
N LEU A 354 2.01 8.60 22.56
CA LEU A 354 1.50 9.15 21.31
C LEU A 354 0.43 8.24 20.66
N SER A 355 0.47 6.92 20.83
CA SER A 355 -0.34 5.96 20.05
C SER A 355 -1.86 6.14 20.22
N ARG A 356 -2.33 6.55 21.42
CA ARG A 356 -3.77 6.80 21.62
C ARG A 356 -4.30 7.95 20.78
N ASN A 357 -3.45 8.93 20.44
CA ASN A 357 -3.86 10.14 19.73
C ASN A 357 -2.91 10.54 18.57
N ALA A 358 -2.12 9.60 18.05
CA ALA A 358 -1.08 9.86 17.04
C ALA A 358 -1.71 10.45 15.78
N ARG A 359 -2.87 9.90 15.40
CA ARG A 359 -3.68 10.40 14.30
C ARG A 359 -4.05 11.87 14.46
N GLN A 360 -4.60 12.26 15.61
CA GLN A 360 -5.00 13.64 15.90
C GLN A 360 -3.79 14.58 15.85
N GLN A 361 -2.65 14.15 16.37
CA GLN A 361 -1.42 14.95 16.30
C GLN A 361 -0.94 15.15 14.87
N VAL A 362 -0.91 14.10 14.04
CA VAL A 362 -0.53 14.20 12.63
C VAL A 362 -1.45 15.15 11.86
N ILE A 363 -2.77 15.03 12.07
CA ILE A 363 -3.77 15.90 11.44
C ILE A 363 -3.56 17.38 11.81
N ALA A 364 -3.26 17.66 13.09
CA ALA A 364 -3.01 19.01 13.57
C ALA A 364 -1.67 19.59 13.06
N LYS A 365 -0.64 18.75 12.98
CA LYS A 365 0.72 19.13 12.56
C LYS A 365 0.86 19.36 11.06
N ILE A 366 0.06 18.70 10.22
CA ILE A 366 0.10 18.82 8.75
C ILE A 366 -1.19 19.48 8.23
N PRO A 367 -1.18 20.80 7.99
CA PRO A 367 -2.34 21.56 7.51
C PRO A 367 -2.98 21.06 6.20
N PRO A 368 -2.24 20.76 5.12
CA PRO A 368 -2.84 20.41 3.83
C PRO A 368 -3.44 19.00 3.79
N LEU A 369 -3.25 18.18 4.83
CA LEU A 369 -3.55 16.76 4.81
C LEU A 369 -5.05 16.46 4.62
N ARG A 370 -5.40 15.62 3.65
CA ARG A 370 -6.78 15.21 3.36
C ARG A 370 -7.01 13.74 3.66
N VAL A 371 -5.99 12.90 3.51
CA VAL A 371 -6.07 11.46 3.73
C VAL A 371 -4.88 11.01 4.58
N LEU A 372 -5.17 10.28 5.66
CA LEU A 372 -4.15 9.68 6.53
C LEU A 372 -4.43 8.19 6.69
N ASP A 373 -3.45 7.33 6.36
CA ASP A 373 -3.56 5.87 6.43
C ASP A 373 -4.81 5.34 5.72
N ALA A 374 -5.01 5.80 4.49
CA ALA A 374 -6.14 5.46 3.61
C ALA A 374 -7.54 5.87 4.13
N THR A 375 -7.61 6.68 5.19
CA THR A 375 -8.88 7.22 5.70
C THR A 375 -8.94 8.73 5.48
N ALA A 376 -10.06 9.20 4.91
CA ALA A 376 -10.28 10.62 4.67
C ALA A 376 -10.49 11.38 5.98
N ILE A 377 -9.93 12.58 6.07
CA ILE A 377 -10.04 13.46 7.24
C ILE A 377 -11.23 14.39 7.03
N SER A 378 -12.24 14.27 7.90
CA SER A 378 -13.39 15.18 7.85
C SER A 378 -13.03 16.57 8.42
N ALA A 379 -13.75 17.61 7.99
CA ALA A 379 -13.56 18.96 8.53
C ALA A 379 -13.79 19.03 10.06
N ARG A 380 -14.72 18.21 10.57
CA ARG A 380 -14.99 18.06 12.00
C ARG A 380 -13.84 17.39 12.74
N GLU A 381 -13.37 16.25 12.25
CA GLU A 381 -12.22 15.53 12.82
C GLU A 381 -10.97 16.40 12.83
N ARG A 382 -10.72 17.18 11.78
CA ARG A 382 -9.62 18.15 11.72
C ARG A 382 -9.74 19.21 12.81
N SER A 383 -10.92 19.81 12.97
CA SER A 383 -11.14 20.84 13.98
C SER A 383 -10.99 20.27 15.40
N ASP A 384 -11.53 19.08 15.65
CA ASP A 384 -11.41 18.39 16.93
C ASP A 384 -9.96 18.00 17.25
N SER A 385 -9.20 17.55 16.23
CA SER A 385 -7.78 17.20 16.35
C SER A 385 -6.89 18.41 16.64
N GLU A 386 -7.15 19.53 15.96
CA GLU A 386 -6.44 20.80 16.16
C GLU A 386 -6.70 21.37 17.57
N LEU A 387 -7.94 21.35 18.05
CA LEU A 387 -8.29 21.76 19.42
C LEU A 387 -7.65 20.83 20.47
N TYR A 388 -7.69 19.52 20.23
CA TYR A 388 -7.03 18.55 21.09
C TYR A 388 -5.53 18.83 21.19
N TYR A 389 -4.85 19.04 20.07
CA TYR A 389 -3.43 19.38 20.03
C TYR A 389 -3.12 20.66 20.82
N LEU A 390 -3.90 21.72 20.65
CA LEU A 390 -3.75 22.95 21.43
C LEU A 390 -3.89 22.70 22.95
N SER A 391 -4.90 21.94 23.36
CA SER A 391 -5.09 21.61 24.78
C SER A 391 -3.95 20.77 25.34
N LEU A 392 -3.40 19.86 24.53
CA LEU A 392 -2.28 19.00 24.90
C LEU A 392 -1.02 19.83 25.12
N VAL A 393 -0.64 20.66 24.15
CA VAL A 393 0.56 21.51 24.24
C VAL A 393 0.48 22.49 25.41
N ALA A 394 -0.69 23.10 25.65
CA ALA A 394 -0.89 23.99 26.80
C ALA A 394 -0.63 23.30 28.14
N LYS A 395 -1.00 22.02 28.25
CA LYS A 395 -0.85 21.20 29.45
C LYS A 395 0.55 20.62 29.61
N THR A 396 1.20 20.21 28.52
CA THR A 396 2.50 19.52 28.57
C THR A 396 3.69 20.47 28.56
N VAL A 397 3.55 21.66 27.96
CA VAL A 397 4.62 22.66 27.86
C VAL A 397 4.20 23.93 28.60
N PRO A 398 4.46 24.02 29.92
CA PRO A 398 4.23 25.24 30.69
C PRO A 398 5.27 26.29 30.34
N GLY A 399 4.86 27.50 29.98
CA GLY A 399 5.80 28.56 29.61
C GLY A 399 5.21 29.60 28.67
N ARG A 400 6.07 30.49 28.17
CA ARG A 400 5.71 31.49 27.16
C ARG A 400 5.56 30.83 25.79
N ASP A 401 4.85 31.50 24.89
CA ASP A 401 4.67 31.03 23.50
C ASP A 401 6.03 30.73 22.83
N GLU A 402 7.08 31.50 23.13
CA GLU A 402 8.45 31.30 22.64
C GLU A 402 9.02 29.90 22.95
N ASP A 403 8.66 29.32 24.10
CA ASP A 403 9.11 27.98 24.48
C ASP A 403 8.26 26.89 23.85
N ARG A 404 6.95 27.17 23.67
CA ARG A 404 6.02 26.24 23.00
C ARG A 404 6.37 26.07 21.52
N ILE A 405 6.78 27.13 20.83
CA ILE A 405 7.06 27.11 19.38
C ILE A 405 8.27 26.25 19.02
N LYS A 406 9.24 26.10 19.92
CA LYS A 406 10.47 25.31 19.67
C LYS A 406 10.16 23.86 19.30
N ASP A 407 9.22 23.25 20.03
CA ASP A 407 8.82 21.84 19.81
C ASP A 407 7.47 21.72 19.09
N HIS A 408 6.71 22.83 18.97
CA HIS A 408 5.37 22.88 18.38
C HIS A 408 5.23 24.07 17.43
N PRO A 409 5.83 24.02 16.23
CA PRO A 409 5.85 25.14 15.28
C PRO A 409 4.45 25.57 14.82
N GLN A 410 3.47 24.67 14.90
CA GLN A 410 2.07 24.94 14.54
C GLN A 410 1.28 25.70 15.62
N TRP A 411 1.84 25.93 16.82
CA TRP A 411 1.15 26.54 17.96
C TRP A 411 0.52 27.90 17.63
N ILE A 412 1.32 28.86 17.15
CA ILE A 412 0.83 30.22 16.85
C ILE A 412 -0.30 30.18 15.81
N ARG A 413 -0.10 29.39 14.75
CA ARG A 413 -1.07 29.26 13.65
C ARG A 413 -2.41 28.73 14.17
N LEU A 414 -2.37 27.70 15.01
CA LEU A 414 -3.56 27.09 15.59
C LEU A 414 -4.24 28.01 16.61
N CYS A 415 -3.48 28.72 17.45
CA CYS A 415 -4.01 29.74 18.36
C CYS A 415 -4.71 30.88 17.62
N THR A 416 -4.16 31.31 16.49
CA THR A 416 -4.78 32.36 15.64
C THR A 416 -6.11 31.87 15.04
N LYS A 417 -6.21 30.58 14.72
CA LYS A 417 -7.40 29.98 14.11
C LYS A 417 -8.52 29.68 15.13
N HIS A 418 -8.17 29.12 16.29
CA HIS A 418 -9.13 28.57 17.26
C HIS A 418 -9.23 29.38 18.56
N GLY A 419 -8.38 30.38 18.76
CA GLY A 419 -8.22 31.07 20.03
C GLY A 419 -7.20 30.40 20.95
N ARG A 420 -6.69 31.15 21.93
CA ARG A 420 -5.72 30.66 22.91
C ARG A 420 -6.41 29.81 23.98
N PRO A 421 -5.84 28.65 24.36
CA PRO A 421 -6.41 27.81 25.43
C PRO A 421 -6.53 28.52 26.79
N ASP A 422 -5.68 29.53 27.05
CA ASP A 422 -5.60 30.24 28.33
C ASP A 422 -6.47 31.52 28.41
N GLU A 423 -7.07 31.99 27.31
CA GLU A 423 -8.04 33.13 27.32
C GLU A 423 -9.49 32.67 27.50
N SER A 424 -9.65 31.37 27.70
CA SER A 424 -10.87 30.78 28.15
C SER A 424 -10.48 29.72 29.15
N THR A 425 -10.80 29.97 30.41
CA THR A 425 -11.43 28.94 31.22
C THR A 425 -12.62 28.38 30.43
N VAL A 426 -12.36 27.58 29.38
CA VAL A 426 -13.33 26.63 28.88
C VAL A 426 -13.34 25.57 29.95
N ASP A 427 -14.20 25.85 30.92
CA ASP A 427 -14.90 24.82 31.64
C ASP A 427 -15.25 23.72 30.64
N TYR A 428 -14.49 22.63 30.67
CA TYR A 428 -14.75 21.44 29.85
C TYR A 428 -16.17 20.89 30.11
N ASP A 429 -16.85 21.42 31.12
CA ASP A 429 -18.26 21.18 31.43
C ASP A 429 -19.21 21.73 30.33
N GLY A 430 -18.84 22.74 29.53
CA GLY A 430 -19.78 23.41 28.61
C GLY A 430 -20.20 22.67 27.32
N ARG A 431 -19.41 21.71 26.83
CA ARG A 431 -19.73 20.98 25.57
C ARG A 431 -20.48 19.67 25.77
N LEU A 432 -20.31 19.02 26.93
CA LEU A 432 -21.08 17.83 27.30
C LEU A 432 -22.36 18.21 28.05
N SER A 433 -22.34 19.24 28.90
CA SER A 433 -23.54 19.69 29.65
C SER A 433 -24.72 20.02 28.76
N LYS A 434 -24.50 20.63 27.59
CA LYS A 434 -25.56 20.92 26.61
C LYS A 434 -26.25 19.70 26.00
N TYR A 435 -25.62 18.52 26.09
CA TYR A 435 -26.20 17.25 25.62
C TYR A 435 -26.65 16.35 26.77
N LEU A 436 -26.50 16.82 28.01
CA LEU A 436 -27.02 16.11 29.16
C LEU A 436 -28.51 16.40 29.30
N ILE A 437 -29.27 15.34 29.53
CA ILE A 437 -30.68 15.38 29.90
C ILE A 437 -30.80 15.19 31.41
N ASP A 438 -31.67 15.96 32.06
CA ASP A 438 -32.05 15.78 33.45
C ASP A 438 -33.25 14.82 33.50
N VAL A 439 -33.08 13.68 34.16
CA VAL A 439 -34.09 12.62 34.27
C VAL A 439 -34.46 12.44 35.73
N LYS A 440 -35.76 12.45 36.05
CA LYS A 440 -36.26 12.23 37.41
C LYS A 440 -36.52 10.74 37.63
N VAL A 441 -35.83 10.17 38.62
CA VAL A 441 -35.91 8.74 38.93
C VAL A 441 -36.60 8.54 40.27
N HIS A 442 -37.70 7.79 40.27
CA HIS A 442 -38.55 7.53 41.42
C HIS A 442 -38.44 6.07 41.83
N ARG A 443 -38.04 5.80 43.07
CA ARG A 443 -37.99 4.46 43.65
C ARG A 443 -39.32 4.16 44.33
N TRP A 444 -39.93 3.03 43.96
CA TRP A 444 -41.19 2.56 44.52
C TRP A 444 -41.01 1.34 45.43
N ALA A 445 -41.88 1.22 46.44
CA ALA A 445 -41.88 0.12 47.39
C ALA A 445 -42.42 -1.20 46.81
N GLU A 446 -43.32 -1.13 45.84
CA GLU A 446 -43.96 -2.28 45.20
C GLU A 446 -43.99 -2.11 43.67
N HIS A 447 -44.37 -3.16 42.93
CA HIS A 447 -44.48 -3.10 41.47
C HIS A 447 -45.52 -2.04 41.06
N PRO A 448 -45.16 -1.02 40.27
CA PRO A 448 -45.98 0.19 40.09
C PRO A 448 -47.23 0.05 39.18
N GLY A 449 -47.77 -1.17 39.02
CA GLY A 449 -48.92 -1.41 38.13
C GLY A 449 -48.68 -0.96 36.67
N SER A 450 -49.76 -0.59 35.96
CA SER A 450 -49.73 -0.18 34.55
C SER A 450 -49.74 1.35 34.33
N HIS A 451 -50.09 2.13 35.35
CA HIS A 451 -50.24 3.60 35.26
C HIS A 451 -49.51 4.30 36.42
N PHE A 452 -48.87 5.45 36.14
CA PHE A 452 -48.11 6.21 37.11
C PHE A 452 -48.37 7.73 37.02
N THR A 453 -48.82 8.30 38.13
CA THR A 453 -48.93 9.76 38.34
C THR A 453 -48.09 10.19 39.55
N PRO A 454 -47.20 11.21 39.44
CA PRO A 454 -46.29 11.64 40.50
C PRO A 454 -46.96 12.17 41.76
N GLU A 455 -48.25 12.50 41.71
CA GLU A 455 -49.04 13.04 42.83
C GLU A 455 -49.59 11.96 43.77
N LEU A 456 -49.46 10.67 43.44
CA LEU A 456 -49.79 9.56 44.34
C LEU A 456 -48.62 9.36 45.31
N GLU A 457 -48.68 9.93 46.51
CA GLU A 457 -47.62 9.77 47.54
C GLU A 457 -47.56 8.34 48.15
N GLU A 458 -48.60 7.52 47.95
CA GLU A 458 -48.67 6.16 48.48
C GLU A 458 -47.73 5.20 47.73
N GLY A 459 -46.49 5.06 48.25
CA GLY A 459 -45.52 4.04 47.81
C GLY A 459 -44.16 4.59 47.32
N LEU A 460 -43.98 5.91 47.26
CA LEU A 460 -42.70 6.54 46.92
C LEU A 460 -41.70 6.37 48.07
N ILE A 461 -40.60 5.67 47.82
CA ILE A 461 -39.50 5.53 48.79
C ILE A 461 -38.56 6.73 48.68
N SER A 462 -38.12 7.06 47.46
CA SER A 462 -37.17 8.14 47.23
C SER A 462 -37.19 8.60 45.78
N SER A 463 -36.82 9.86 45.55
CA SER A 463 -36.67 10.42 44.20
C SER A 463 -35.30 11.09 44.06
N VAL A 464 -34.66 10.91 42.92
CA VAL A 464 -33.37 11.53 42.59
C VAL A 464 -33.39 12.05 41.16
N SER A 465 -32.83 13.23 40.94
CA SER A 465 -32.61 13.76 39.58
C SER A 465 -31.21 13.36 39.11
N LEU A 466 -31.13 12.74 37.94
CA LEU A 466 -29.89 12.32 37.32
C LEU A 466 -29.64 13.06 36.02
N ARG A 467 -28.42 13.57 35.88
CA ARG A 467 -27.96 14.20 34.65
C ARG A 467 -27.17 13.19 33.81
N VAL A 468 -27.69 12.81 32.65
CA VAL A 468 -27.14 11.72 31.81
C VAL A 468 -27.14 12.08 30.32
N LEU A 469 -26.36 11.39 29.49
CA LEU A 469 -26.36 11.60 28.04
C LEU A 469 -27.47 10.77 27.40
N SER A 470 -28.16 11.32 26.40
CA SER A 470 -29.18 10.58 25.63
C SER A 470 -28.60 9.36 24.88
N THR A 471 -27.32 9.41 24.50
CA THR A 471 -26.59 8.31 23.85
C THR A 471 -26.04 7.27 24.84
N MET A 472 -26.30 7.42 26.14
CA MET A 472 -25.88 6.43 27.13
C MET A 472 -26.62 5.11 26.88
N LYS A 473 -25.91 3.98 26.94
CA LYS A 473 -26.56 2.66 26.92
C LYS A 473 -27.35 2.43 28.21
N PHE A 474 -28.52 1.82 28.08
CA PHE A 474 -29.43 1.58 29.19
C PHE A 474 -28.79 0.75 30.32
N GLY A 475 -27.93 -0.22 30.02
CA GLY A 475 -27.23 -1.01 31.05
C GLY A 475 -26.32 -0.16 31.95
N LEU A 476 -25.66 0.87 31.40
CA LEU A 476 -24.86 1.85 32.15
C LEU A 476 -25.75 2.81 32.96
N PHE A 477 -26.88 3.22 32.39
CA PHE A 477 -27.87 4.04 33.08
C PHE A 477 -28.47 3.31 34.29
N ARG A 478 -28.85 2.04 34.12
CA ARG A 478 -29.38 1.17 35.19
C ARG A 478 -28.40 1.08 36.38
N LEU A 479 -27.10 0.95 36.12
CA LEU A 479 -26.08 0.96 37.18
C LEU A 479 -25.98 2.31 37.91
N LYS A 480 -26.08 3.43 37.17
CA LYS A 480 -26.12 4.78 37.77
C LYS A 480 -27.36 4.98 38.66
N VAL A 481 -28.52 4.52 38.21
CA VAL A 481 -29.78 4.55 38.97
C VAL A 481 -29.64 3.78 40.29
N ILE A 482 -29.14 2.54 40.26
CA ILE A 482 -28.94 1.72 41.45
C ILE A 482 -27.99 2.41 42.45
N LYS A 483 -26.90 2.99 41.94
CA LYS A 483 -25.92 3.73 42.77
C LYS A 483 -26.53 4.98 43.40
N ALA A 484 -27.32 5.73 42.64
CA ALA A 484 -27.93 6.98 43.08
C ALA A 484 -29.04 6.77 44.12
N LEU A 485 -29.79 5.67 44.02
CA LEU A 485 -30.86 5.31 44.95
C LEU A 485 -30.36 4.61 46.24
N GLY A 486 -29.05 4.52 46.45
CA GLY A 486 -28.43 3.96 47.66
C GLY A 486 -28.59 2.45 47.85
N ALA A 487 -29.00 1.71 46.80
CA ALA A 487 -29.34 0.30 46.90
C ALA A 487 -28.11 -0.62 46.73
N GLY A 488 -27.21 -0.62 47.74
CA GLY A 488 -26.20 -1.67 47.95
C GLY A 488 -25.02 -1.73 46.97
N LYS A 489 -23.84 -2.11 47.49
CA LYS A 489 -22.57 -2.16 46.73
C LYS A 489 -22.57 -3.29 45.67
N GLY A 490 -22.62 -2.90 44.40
CA GLY A 490 -22.06 -3.63 43.24
C GLY A 490 -22.87 -4.82 42.72
N HIS A 491 -23.09 -4.86 41.39
CA HIS A 491 -23.54 -5.94 40.48
C HIS A 491 -24.62 -6.98 40.88
N ARG A 492 -24.90 -7.24 42.17
CA ARG A 492 -25.82 -8.27 42.68
C ARG A 492 -27.30 -7.93 42.49
N ASN A 493 -27.66 -6.65 42.35
CA ASN A 493 -29.06 -6.21 42.23
C ASN A 493 -29.54 -6.00 40.78
N ARG A 494 -28.72 -6.30 39.76
CA ARG A 494 -29.03 -5.95 38.36
C ARG A 494 -30.26 -6.69 37.80
N GLY A 495 -30.46 -7.94 38.22
CA GLY A 495 -31.63 -8.76 37.85
C GLY A 495 -32.87 -8.54 38.74
N ALA A 496 -32.71 -7.87 39.89
CA ALA A 496 -33.82 -7.54 40.80
C ALA A 496 -34.36 -6.13 40.58
N THR A 497 -33.64 -5.29 39.83
CA THR A 497 -34.01 -3.89 39.54
C THR A 497 -34.77 -3.83 38.23
N HIS A 498 -36.05 -3.50 38.32
CA HIS A 498 -36.94 -3.28 37.19
C HIS A 498 -37.12 -1.78 37.00
N VAL A 499 -37.05 -1.32 35.75
CA VAL A 499 -37.04 0.10 35.40
C VAL A 499 -38.08 0.33 34.30
N TRP A 500 -38.94 1.32 34.51
CA TRP A 500 -39.96 1.73 33.54
C TRP A 500 -39.82 3.21 33.19
N LEU A 501 -40.15 3.55 31.96
CA LEU A 501 -40.35 4.92 31.50
C LEU A 501 -41.84 5.28 31.59
N ARG A 502 -42.15 6.45 32.17
CA ARG A 502 -43.50 7.03 32.11
C ARG A 502 -43.74 7.64 30.73
N MET A 503 -44.76 7.16 30.05
CA MET A 503 -45.23 7.68 28.78
C MET A 503 -46.17 8.89 28.98
N ARG A 504 -46.52 9.60 27.92
CA ARG A 504 -47.36 10.82 28.00
C ARG A 504 -48.80 10.57 28.44
N ASP A 505 -49.28 9.34 28.30
CA ASP A 505 -50.60 8.86 28.73
C ASP A 505 -50.56 8.22 30.14
N ASP A 506 -49.49 8.47 30.89
CA ASP A 506 -49.22 7.93 32.22
C ASP A 506 -49.04 6.41 32.28
N THR A 507 -48.94 5.73 31.13
CA THR A 507 -48.59 4.32 31.10
C THR A 507 -47.10 4.10 31.38
N LEU A 508 -46.75 2.92 31.91
CA LEU A 508 -45.37 2.53 32.18
C LEU A 508 -44.84 1.56 31.13
N ALA A 509 -43.79 1.95 30.42
CA ALA A 509 -43.09 1.11 29.45
C ALA A 509 -41.86 0.45 30.09
N PRO A 510 -41.77 -0.90 30.16
CA PRO A 510 -40.62 -1.58 30.74
C PRO A 510 -39.36 -1.43 29.87
N LEU A 511 -38.22 -1.19 30.52
CA LEU A 511 -36.91 -1.07 29.86
C LEU A 511 -36.07 -2.34 30.12
N GLU A 512 -35.87 -3.15 29.08
CA GLU A 512 -35.26 -4.49 29.22
C GLU A 512 -33.94 -4.66 28.45
N ASN A 513 -33.74 -3.98 27.31
CA ASN A 513 -32.53 -4.14 26.49
C ASN A 513 -31.39 -3.21 26.95
N ASP A 514 -30.40 -3.78 27.62
CA ASP A 514 -29.24 -3.10 28.20
C ASP A 514 -28.29 -2.47 27.16
N ASP A 515 -28.28 -2.93 25.92
CA ASP A 515 -27.39 -2.41 24.86
C ASP A 515 -27.97 -1.21 24.09
N GLN A 516 -29.25 -0.91 24.30
CA GLN A 516 -29.97 0.15 23.61
C GLN A 516 -29.71 1.52 24.25
N GLU A 517 -29.60 2.56 23.43
CA GLU A 517 -29.39 3.94 23.90
C GLU A 517 -30.67 4.55 24.51
N LEU A 518 -30.53 5.43 25.51
CA LEU A 518 -31.67 6.07 26.21
C LEU A 518 -32.58 6.85 25.26
N GLY A 519 -32.01 7.57 24.29
CA GLY A 519 -32.76 8.35 23.31
C GLY A 519 -33.68 7.49 22.43
N TRP A 520 -33.30 6.23 22.17
CA TRP A 520 -34.14 5.30 21.39
C TRP A 520 -35.42 4.91 22.14
N TRP A 521 -35.34 4.81 23.47
CA TRP A 521 -36.50 4.58 24.34
C TRP A 521 -37.40 5.82 24.49
N GLY A 522 -37.03 6.96 23.90
CA GLY A 522 -37.74 8.24 24.07
C GLY A 522 -37.45 8.93 25.40
N ILE A 523 -36.33 8.59 26.06
CA ILE A 523 -35.91 9.25 27.30
C ILE A 523 -35.26 10.59 26.94
N GLU A 524 -35.97 11.66 27.27
CA GLU A 524 -35.61 13.05 26.98
C GLU A 524 -35.46 13.87 28.27
N ASN A 525 -35.06 15.13 28.15
CA ASN A 525 -34.96 16.05 29.28
C ASN A 525 -36.32 16.21 30.00
N GLY A 526 -36.33 16.03 31.31
CA GLY A 526 -37.53 16.06 32.14
C GLY A 526 -38.28 14.72 32.24
N SER A 527 -37.79 13.64 31.61
CA SER A 527 -38.44 12.32 31.67
C SER A 527 -38.52 11.77 33.09
N HIS A 528 -39.59 11.02 33.35
CA HIS A 528 -39.83 10.35 34.63
C HIS A 528 -39.58 8.85 34.48
N ILE A 529 -38.65 8.33 35.27
CA ILE A 529 -38.30 6.92 35.34
C ILE A 529 -38.77 6.37 36.67
N VAL A 530 -39.43 5.20 36.65
CA VAL A 530 -39.89 4.50 37.85
C VAL A 530 -39.06 3.25 38.04
N VAL A 531 -38.62 3.00 39.27
CA VAL A 531 -37.70 1.91 39.61
C VAL A 531 -38.28 1.12 40.76
N TYR A 532 -38.40 -0.19 40.56
CA TYR A 532 -38.73 -1.15 41.61
C TYR A 532 -37.56 -2.10 41.79
N ILE A 533 -37.19 -2.36 43.05
CA ILE A 533 -36.13 -3.30 43.40
C ILE A 533 -36.80 -4.43 44.16
N ALA A 534 -36.93 -5.60 43.53
CA ALA A 534 -37.45 -6.78 44.18
C ALA A 534 -36.50 -7.20 45.31
N HIS A 535 -37.03 -7.40 46.52
CA HIS A 535 -36.27 -8.01 47.60
C HIS A 535 -36.07 -9.49 47.27
N GLN A 536 -34.82 -9.92 47.08
CA GLN A 536 -34.48 -11.35 47.12
C GLN A 536 -34.60 -11.78 48.60
N ASN A 537 -35.59 -12.62 48.91
CA ASN A 537 -35.59 -13.37 50.17
C ASN A 537 -34.40 -14.34 50.22
#